data_AF-A0A3M0YL53-F1
#
_entry.id   AF-A0A3M0YL53-F1
#
_cell.length_a   1.000
_cell.length_b   1.000
_cell.length_c   1.000
_cell.angle_alpha   90.00
_cell.angle_beta   90.00
_cell.angle_gamma   90.00
#
_symmetry.space_group_name_H-M   'P 1'
#
loop_
_entity.id
_entity.type
_entity.pdbx_description
1 polymer ?
#
loop_
_entity_poly.entity_id
_entity_poly.type
_entity_poly.pdbx_seq_one_letter_code
_entity_poly.pdbx_strand_id
1 'polypeptide(L)'
;LDLAAFDSEALCRAVADFPLPVLTAIGHEVDETVLDMVAHTRLKTPTAAADWLIRHNMHFEMELQVIEERLREAARFLLQDQRQTLERLHRRLHLAASHRLQRERLALDGLQQRAQRASTWLLQTTSRELATLERQLALLRPEHTMRRGFTLTTLPDGRLLRSAHEVEPGTPLQTHLPDGIVHSRTTDTEKKE
;
A
#
# COMPACT_ATOMS: atom_id res chain seq x y z
N LEU A 1 93.54 6.63 13.39
CA LEU A 1 93.17 6.28 12.00
C LEU A 1 91.90 5.42 11.99
N ASP A 2 90.93 5.71 12.88
CA ASP A 2 89.76 4.85 13.12
C ASP A 2 88.46 5.44 12.50
N LEU A 3 88.38 6.77 12.35
CA LEU A 3 87.20 7.46 11.80
C LEU A 3 87.26 7.80 10.31
N ALA A 4 88.44 7.75 9.69
CA ALA A 4 88.64 8.13 8.28
C ALA A 4 87.83 7.27 7.30
N ALA A 5 87.44 6.05 7.69
CA ALA A 5 86.56 5.19 6.91
C ALA A 5 85.13 5.76 6.76
N PHE A 6 84.69 6.59 7.71
CA PHE A 6 83.38 7.22 7.72
C PHE A 6 83.37 8.58 6.97
N ASP A 7 84.52 9.12 6.59
CA ASP A 7 84.61 10.37 5.79
C ASP A 7 84.74 10.10 4.27
N SER A 8 84.47 8.88 3.82
CA SER A 8 84.50 8.52 2.41
C SER A 8 83.36 9.18 1.64
N GLU A 9 83.68 9.91 0.57
CA GLU A 9 82.70 10.53 -0.32
C GLU A 9 81.71 9.50 -0.89
N ALA A 10 82.19 8.33 -1.31
CA ALA A 10 81.36 7.29 -1.88
C ALA A 10 80.33 6.75 -0.86
N LEU A 11 80.75 6.56 0.40
CA LEU A 11 79.87 6.12 1.48
C LEU A 11 78.84 7.20 1.83
N CYS A 12 79.27 8.45 1.97
CA CYS A 12 78.38 9.56 2.30
C CYS A 12 77.35 9.78 1.19
N ARG A 13 77.75 9.72 -0.08
CA ARG A 13 76.84 9.80 -1.22
C ARG A 13 75.82 8.67 -1.22
N ALA A 14 76.25 7.44 -0.96
CA ALA A 14 75.35 6.29 -0.86
C ALA A 14 74.32 6.45 0.28
N VAL A 15 74.72 7.03 1.41
CA VAL A 15 73.81 7.31 2.54
C VAL A 15 72.88 8.49 2.24
N ALA A 16 73.36 9.55 1.59
CA ALA A 16 72.54 10.69 1.17
C ALA A 16 71.41 10.28 0.20
N ASP A 17 71.75 9.39 -0.75
CA ASP A 17 70.83 8.92 -1.78
C ASP A 17 69.97 7.73 -1.31
N PHE A 18 70.13 7.28 -0.06
CA PHE A 18 69.40 6.12 0.45
C PHE A 18 67.92 6.46 0.69
N PRO A 19 66.97 5.62 0.22
CA PRO A 19 65.54 5.95 0.25
C PRO A 19 64.91 5.86 1.65
N LEU A 20 65.63 5.35 2.65
CA LEU A 20 65.17 5.25 4.03
C LEU A 20 66.05 6.11 4.95
N PRO A 21 65.51 6.61 6.08
CA PRO A 21 66.32 7.31 7.07
C PRO A 21 67.49 6.47 7.57
N VAL A 22 68.71 6.93 7.36
CA VAL A 22 69.93 6.30 7.91
C VAL A 22 70.25 6.95 9.25
N LEU A 23 70.49 6.12 10.27
CA LEU A 23 70.95 6.57 11.59
C LEU A 23 72.43 6.22 11.75
N THR A 24 73.23 7.16 12.26
CA THR A 24 74.63 6.92 12.63
C THR A 24 74.79 6.82 14.14
N ALA A 25 75.69 5.94 14.58
CA ALA A 25 75.95 5.67 15.97
C ALA A 25 77.42 5.29 16.23
N ILE A 26 78.34 6.02 15.60
CA ILE A 26 79.75 5.63 15.42
C ILE A 26 80.57 5.71 16.73
N GLY A 27 80.11 6.45 17.75
CA GLY A 27 80.65 6.31 19.11
C GLY A 27 81.72 7.31 19.55
N HIS A 28 81.77 8.52 19.00
CA HIS A 28 82.79 9.52 19.38
C HIS A 28 82.15 10.89 19.64
N GLU A 29 82.36 11.41 20.84
CA GLU A 29 81.71 12.65 21.30
C GLU A 29 82.47 13.91 20.88
N VAL A 30 83.75 13.77 20.51
CA VAL A 30 84.64 14.88 20.17
C VAL A 30 84.80 15.05 18.66
N ASP A 31 84.67 13.97 17.88
CA ASP A 31 84.90 13.97 16.44
C ASP A 31 83.59 13.72 15.69
N GLU A 32 83.12 14.72 14.94
CA GLU A 32 81.98 14.61 14.02
C GLU A 32 82.48 14.18 12.64
N THR A 33 81.87 13.12 12.07
CA THR A 33 82.23 12.60 10.74
C THR A 33 81.33 13.19 9.64
N VAL A 34 81.80 13.19 8.39
CA VAL A 34 80.99 13.59 7.24
C VAL A 34 79.75 12.69 7.11
N LEU A 35 79.86 11.41 7.48
CA LEU A 35 78.71 10.50 7.50
C LEU A 35 77.64 10.94 8.50
N ASP A 36 78.03 11.41 9.68
CA ASP A 36 77.09 11.93 10.70
C ASP A 36 76.34 13.17 10.20
N MET A 37 76.99 14.01 9.39
CA MET A 37 76.38 15.21 8.81
C MET A 37 75.36 14.90 7.70
N VAL A 38 75.55 13.78 7.00
CA VAL A 38 74.74 13.38 5.85
C VAL A 38 73.61 12.41 6.24
N ALA A 39 73.76 11.71 7.36
CA ALA A 39 72.73 10.83 7.91
C ALA A 39 71.48 11.60 8.38
N HIS A 40 70.33 10.92 8.42
CA HIS A 40 69.08 11.53 8.90
C HIS A 40 69.15 11.86 10.39
N THR A 41 69.82 11.02 11.19
CA THR A 41 69.94 11.24 12.63
C THR A 41 71.28 10.72 13.13
N ARG A 42 72.05 11.63 13.74
CA ARG A 42 73.28 11.32 14.44
C ARG A 42 72.97 10.97 15.90
N LEU A 43 73.48 9.83 16.35
CA LEU A 43 73.41 9.38 17.73
C LEU A 43 74.82 9.16 18.28
N LYS A 44 75.01 9.52 19.55
CA LYS A 44 76.33 9.49 20.17
C LYS A 44 76.93 8.08 20.25
N THR A 45 76.11 7.06 20.48
CA THR A 45 76.55 5.67 20.70
C THR A 45 75.55 4.65 20.14
N PRO A 46 75.96 3.40 19.88
CA PRO A 46 75.03 2.34 19.47
C PRO A 46 73.89 2.11 20.47
N THR A 47 74.15 2.25 21.78
CA THR A 47 73.12 2.16 22.82
C THR A 47 72.12 3.31 22.73
N ALA A 48 72.57 4.53 22.42
CA ALA A 48 71.66 5.66 22.20
C ALA A 48 70.79 5.44 20.96
N ALA A 49 71.30 4.78 19.92
CA ALA A 49 70.51 4.40 18.76
C ALA A 49 69.44 3.37 19.08
N ALA A 50 69.78 2.33 19.85
CA ALA A 50 68.81 1.35 20.31
C ALA A 50 67.70 2.00 21.15
N ASP A 51 68.06 2.88 22.09
CA ASP A 51 67.11 3.61 22.91
C ASP A 51 66.23 4.58 22.09
N TRP A 52 66.81 5.26 21.10
CA TRP A 52 66.04 6.09 20.16
C TRP A 52 64.99 5.26 19.39
N LEU A 53 65.38 4.09 18.87
CA LEU A 53 64.47 3.21 18.14
C LEU A 53 63.34 2.69 19.03
N ILE A 54 63.64 2.29 20.27
CA ILE A 54 62.64 1.86 21.24
C ILE A 54 61.65 2.99 21.53
N ARG A 55 62.15 4.20 21.82
CA ARG A 55 61.31 5.36 22.10
C ARG A 55 60.44 5.76 20.90
N HIS A 56 61.00 5.73 19.69
CA HIS A 56 60.27 6.01 18.46
C HIS A 56 59.12 5.01 18.25
N ASN A 57 59.40 3.71 18.36
CA ASN A 57 58.37 2.68 18.20
C ASN A 57 57.29 2.76 19.27
N MET A 58 57.66 3.01 20.53
CA MET A 58 56.68 3.22 21.60
C MET A 58 55.76 4.41 21.28
N HIS A 59 56.30 5.51 20.76
CA HIS A 59 55.50 6.65 20.37
C HIS A 59 54.52 6.30 19.25
N PHE A 60 55.01 5.64 18.20
CA PHE A 60 54.19 5.17 17.10
C PHE A 60 53.06 4.22 17.57
N GLU A 61 53.36 3.28 18.46
CA GLU A 61 52.36 2.36 19.03
C GLU A 61 51.28 3.11 19.81
N MET A 62 51.66 4.09 20.63
CA MET A 62 50.70 4.92 21.38
C MET A 62 49.81 5.73 20.44
N GLU A 63 50.36 6.32 19.38
CA GLU A 63 49.57 7.06 18.38
C GLU A 63 48.59 6.14 17.64
N LEU A 64 49.05 4.94 17.26
CA LEU A 64 48.22 3.95 16.58
C LEU A 64 47.04 3.50 17.48
N GLN A 65 47.28 3.27 18.77
CA GLN A 65 46.24 2.92 19.73
C GLN A 65 45.18 4.02 19.88
N VAL A 66 45.60 5.30 19.90
CA VAL A 66 44.66 6.43 19.98
C VAL A 66 43.79 6.51 18.71
N ILE A 67 44.38 6.31 17.53
CA ILE A 67 43.64 6.31 16.27
C ILE A 67 42.67 5.12 16.22
N GLU A 68 43.09 3.94 16.66
CA GLU A 68 42.26 2.75 16.72
C GLU A 68 41.03 2.96 17.61
N GLU A 69 41.20 3.50 18.82
CA GLU A 69 40.06 3.72 19.72
C GLU A 69 39.12 4.79 19.17
N ARG A 70 39.64 5.87 18.60
CA ARG A 70 38.82 6.91 17.94
C ARG A 70 38.01 6.34 16.78
N LEU A 71 38.63 5.52 15.93
CA LEU A 71 37.94 4.87 14.82
C LEU A 71 36.83 3.95 15.32
N ARG A 72 37.13 3.17 16.37
CA ARG A 72 36.18 2.24 16.99
C ARG A 72 34.99 2.97 17.60
N GLU A 73 35.22 4.07 18.32
CA GLU A 73 34.17 4.92 18.88
C GLU A 73 33.30 5.55 17.78
N ALA A 74 33.92 6.14 16.76
CA ALA A 74 33.19 6.74 15.64
C ALA A 74 32.34 5.70 14.89
N ALA A 75 32.88 4.51 14.64
CA ALA A 75 32.14 3.43 14.00
C ALA A 75 30.96 2.96 14.85
N ARG A 76 31.15 2.78 16.16
CA ARG A 76 30.07 2.42 17.09
C ARG A 76 28.97 3.48 17.10
N PHE A 77 29.33 4.75 17.18
CA PHE A 77 28.38 5.86 17.17
C PHE A 77 27.55 5.88 15.88
N LEU A 78 28.20 5.79 14.72
CA LEU A 78 27.52 5.77 13.42
C LEU A 78 26.57 4.58 13.29
N LEU A 79 27.00 3.38 13.70
CA LEU A 79 26.16 2.19 13.65
C LEU A 79 24.94 2.30 14.58
N GLN A 80 25.12 2.86 15.78
CA GLN A 80 24.03 3.08 16.72
C GLN A 80 23.01 4.10 16.20
N ASP A 81 23.48 5.22 15.65
CA ASP A 81 22.61 6.26 15.07
C ASP A 81 21.80 5.72 13.88
N GLN A 82 22.46 4.98 12.97
CA GLN A 82 21.78 4.36 11.83
C GLN A 82 20.75 3.33 12.28
N ARG A 83 21.07 2.52 13.30
CA ARG A 83 20.12 1.56 13.87
C ARG A 83 18.91 2.25 14.48
N GLN A 84 19.10 3.30 15.27
CA GLN A 84 18.00 4.08 15.85
C GLN A 84 17.12 4.73 14.77
N THR A 85 17.74 5.25 13.71
CA THR A 85 17.02 5.82 12.57
C THR A 85 16.18 4.78 11.84
N LEU A 86 16.74 3.59 11.59
CA LEU A 86 16.03 2.49 10.95
C LEU A 86 14.84 2.00 11.81
N GLU A 87 15.04 1.84 13.11
CA GLU A 87 13.98 1.47 14.04
C GLU A 87 12.84 2.51 14.08
N ARG A 88 13.20 3.81 14.05
CA ARG A 88 12.21 4.90 14.00
C ARG A 88 11.41 4.88 12.69
N LEU A 89 12.07 4.69 11.55
CA LEU A 89 11.41 4.58 10.25
C LEU A 89 10.50 3.35 10.19
N HIS A 90 10.97 2.21 10.67
CA HIS A 90 10.20 0.98 10.76
C HIS A 90 8.91 1.17 11.58
N ARG A 91 9.01 1.75 12.78
CA ARG A 91 7.83 2.02 13.63
C ARG A 91 6.83 2.97 12.94
N ARG A 92 7.32 4.05 12.32
CA ARG A 92 6.47 5.01 11.60
C ARG A 92 5.75 4.35 10.42
N LEU A 93 6.47 3.56 9.64
CA LEU A 93 5.90 2.84 8.50
C LEU A 93 4.86 1.82 8.95
N HIS A 94 5.16 1.04 9.99
CA HIS A 94 4.22 0.06 10.54
C HIS A 94 2.92 0.74 11.02
N LEU A 95 3.01 1.80 11.84
CA LEU A 95 1.84 2.54 12.31
C LEU A 95 1.02 3.12 11.14
N ALA A 96 1.67 3.76 10.18
CA ALA A 96 0.98 4.35 9.03
C ALA A 96 0.29 3.29 8.17
N ALA A 97 0.95 2.15 7.92
CA ALA A 97 0.39 1.04 7.17
C ALA A 97 -0.80 0.41 7.90
N SER A 98 -0.68 0.14 9.21
CA SER A 98 -1.77 -0.41 10.03
C SER A 98 -2.99 0.52 10.04
N HIS A 99 -2.79 1.83 10.25
CA HIS A 99 -3.89 2.79 10.22
C HIS A 99 -4.55 2.88 8.83
N ARG A 100 -3.75 2.85 7.75
CA ARG A 100 -4.31 2.88 6.40
C ARG A 100 -5.13 1.62 6.11
N LEU A 101 -4.59 0.43 6.42
CA LEU A 101 -5.31 -0.82 6.26
C LEU A 101 -6.61 -0.85 7.08
N GLN A 102 -6.59 -0.36 8.31
CA GLN A 102 -7.80 -0.27 9.14
C GLN A 102 -8.86 0.66 8.54
N ARG A 103 -8.45 1.83 8.01
CA ARG A 103 -9.37 2.76 7.35
C ARG A 103 -10.00 2.15 6.09
N GLU A 104 -9.18 1.53 5.24
CA GLU A 104 -9.68 0.87 4.02
C GLU A 104 -10.64 -0.28 4.36
N ARG A 105 -10.36 -1.04 5.43
CA ARG A 105 -11.25 -2.11 5.89
C ARG A 105 -12.60 -1.57 6.36
N LEU A 106 -12.61 -0.52 7.17
CA LEU A 106 -13.85 0.15 7.60
C LEU A 106 -14.62 0.75 6.42
N ALA A 107 -13.92 1.33 5.44
CA ALA A 107 -14.55 1.86 4.23
C ALA A 107 -15.21 0.74 3.40
N LEU A 108 -14.52 -0.39 3.24
CA LEU A 108 -15.03 -1.56 2.55
C LEU A 108 -16.26 -2.15 3.24
N ASP A 109 -16.21 -2.29 4.57
CA ASP A 109 -17.37 -2.75 5.37
C ASP A 109 -18.57 -1.80 5.19
N GLY A 110 -18.32 -0.49 5.20
CA GLY A 110 -19.35 0.52 4.97
C GLY A 110 -19.97 0.44 3.57
N LEU A 111 -19.14 0.25 2.53
CA LEU A 111 -19.60 0.06 1.16
C LEU A 111 -20.42 -1.23 1.01
N GLN A 112 -19.98 -2.32 1.62
CA GLN A 112 -20.70 -3.60 1.62
C GLN A 112 -22.08 -3.46 2.27
N GLN A 113 -22.17 -2.81 3.43
CA GLN A 113 -23.46 -2.57 4.10
C GLN A 113 -24.39 -1.69 3.25
N ARG A 114 -23.85 -0.65 2.62
CA ARG A 114 -24.63 0.22 1.72
C ARG A 114 -25.15 -0.53 0.50
N ALA A 115 -24.31 -1.35 -0.13
CA ALA A 115 -24.70 -2.17 -1.27
C ALA A 115 -25.82 -3.15 -0.89
N GLN A 116 -25.69 -3.81 0.26
CA GLN A 116 -26.72 -4.73 0.76
C GLN A 116 -28.05 -4.03 1.02
N ARG A 117 -28.02 -2.87 1.70
CA ARG A 117 -29.24 -2.09 1.99
C ARG A 117 -29.91 -1.59 0.71
N ALA A 118 -29.13 -1.07 -0.24
CA ALA A 118 -29.64 -0.59 -1.52
C ALA A 118 -30.29 -1.73 -2.32
N SER A 119 -29.65 -2.89 -2.36
CA SER A 119 -30.19 -4.09 -3.04
C SER A 119 -31.50 -4.54 -2.41
N THR A 120 -31.56 -4.69 -1.08
CA THR A 120 -32.79 -5.06 -0.37
C THR A 120 -33.90 -4.05 -0.60
N TRP A 121 -33.59 -2.76 -0.53
CA TRP A 121 -34.56 -1.70 -0.75
C TRP A 121 -35.11 -1.74 -2.17
N LEU A 122 -34.24 -1.89 -3.18
CA LEU A 122 -34.65 -1.96 -4.58
C LEU A 122 -35.59 -3.15 -4.82
N LEU A 123 -35.21 -4.34 -4.36
CA LEU A 123 -36.03 -5.55 -4.48
C LEU A 123 -37.41 -5.39 -3.81
N GLN A 124 -37.44 -4.82 -2.60
CA GLN A 124 -38.71 -4.58 -1.90
C GLN A 124 -39.58 -3.55 -2.62
N THR A 125 -38.99 -2.50 -3.17
CA THR A 125 -39.72 -1.43 -3.85
C THR A 125 -40.31 -1.95 -5.16
N THR A 126 -39.50 -2.61 -5.98
CA THR A 126 -39.95 -3.25 -7.21
C THR A 126 -41.00 -4.33 -6.96
N SER A 127 -40.86 -5.15 -5.90
CA SER A 127 -41.86 -6.16 -5.55
C SER A 127 -43.21 -5.54 -5.15
N ARG A 128 -43.20 -4.42 -4.41
CA ARG A 128 -44.42 -3.69 -4.05
C ARG A 128 -45.10 -3.06 -5.26
N GLU A 129 -44.32 -2.53 -6.21
CA GLU A 129 -44.83 -1.99 -7.47
C GLU A 129 -45.52 -3.09 -8.28
N LEU A 130 -44.86 -4.25 -8.44
CA LEU A 130 -45.40 -5.43 -9.12
C LEU A 130 -46.71 -5.88 -8.50
N ALA A 131 -46.76 -6.05 -7.17
CA ALA A 131 -47.98 -6.43 -6.46
C ALA A 131 -49.11 -5.39 -6.59
N THR A 132 -48.77 -4.12 -6.82
CA THR A 132 -49.77 -3.07 -7.04
C THR A 132 -50.33 -3.13 -8.47
N LEU A 133 -49.46 -3.32 -9.47
CA LEU A 133 -49.87 -3.54 -10.86
C LEU A 133 -50.73 -4.81 -11.00
N GLU A 134 -50.36 -5.89 -10.32
CA GLU A 134 -51.15 -7.14 -10.29
C GLU A 134 -52.56 -6.91 -9.74
N ARG A 135 -52.68 -6.15 -8.63
CA ARG A 135 -53.99 -5.79 -8.06
C ARG A 135 -54.82 -4.92 -9.00
N GLN A 136 -54.19 -3.95 -9.67
CA GLN A 136 -54.88 -3.10 -10.66
C GLN A 136 -55.39 -3.93 -11.84
N LEU A 137 -54.57 -4.84 -12.38
CA LEU A 137 -54.98 -5.76 -13.43
C LEU A 137 -56.13 -6.66 -12.98
N ALA A 138 -56.11 -7.16 -11.73
CA ALA A 138 -57.19 -7.97 -11.18
C ALA A 138 -58.52 -7.20 -11.11
N LEU A 139 -58.50 -5.91 -10.78
CA LEU A 139 -59.70 -5.06 -10.74
C LEU A 139 -60.29 -4.78 -12.13
N LEU A 140 -59.46 -4.82 -13.18
CA LEU A 140 -59.90 -4.62 -14.56
C LEU A 140 -60.43 -5.91 -15.21
N ARG A 141 -60.38 -7.04 -14.52
CA ARG A 141 -60.89 -8.31 -15.05
C ARG A 141 -62.42 -8.33 -15.07
N PRO A 142 -63.06 -8.58 -16.23
CA PRO A 142 -64.52 -8.65 -16.35
C PRO A 142 -65.15 -9.62 -15.36
N GLU A 143 -64.49 -10.74 -15.06
CA GLU A 143 -64.98 -11.75 -14.12
C GLU A 143 -65.26 -11.19 -12.72
N HIS A 144 -64.48 -10.21 -12.25
CA HIS A 144 -64.69 -9.58 -10.95
C HIS A 144 -65.93 -8.69 -10.92
N THR A 145 -66.20 -7.97 -12.02
CA THR A 145 -67.45 -7.22 -12.19
C THR A 145 -68.63 -8.18 -12.28
N MET A 146 -68.48 -9.30 -12.99
CA MET A 146 -69.54 -10.30 -13.13
C MET A 146 -69.89 -10.98 -11.80
N ARG A 147 -68.90 -11.24 -10.93
CA ARG A 147 -69.12 -11.74 -9.56
C ARG A 147 -69.91 -10.80 -8.66
N ARG A 148 -69.98 -9.50 -8.99
CA ARG A 148 -70.80 -8.51 -8.25
C ARG A 148 -72.27 -8.49 -8.71
N GLY A 149 -72.68 -9.45 -9.55
CA GLY A 149 -74.05 -9.59 -10.04
C GLY A 149 -74.30 -8.93 -11.39
N PHE A 150 -73.27 -8.38 -12.04
CA PHE A 150 -73.37 -7.91 -13.42
C PHE A 150 -73.25 -9.07 -14.39
N THR A 151 -73.90 -8.96 -15.54
CA THR A 151 -73.82 -9.97 -16.60
C THR A 151 -73.39 -9.29 -17.89
N LEU A 152 -72.79 -10.07 -18.79
CA LEU A 152 -72.42 -9.61 -20.11
C LEU A 152 -73.41 -10.21 -21.11
N THR A 153 -74.27 -9.38 -21.71
CA THR A 153 -75.25 -9.84 -22.69
C THR A 153 -74.73 -9.61 -24.10
N THR A 154 -74.66 -10.68 -24.89
CA THR A 154 -74.22 -10.68 -26.29
C THR A 154 -75.35 -11.17 -27.19
N LEU A 155 -75.30 -10.75 -28.46
CA LEU A 155 -76.09 -11.33 -29.53
C LEU A 155 -75.48 -12.69 -29.96
N PRO A 156 -76.20 -13.53 -30.72
CA PRO A 156 -75.70 -14.85 -31.13
C PRO A 156 -74.43 -14.78 -32.01
N ASP A 157 -74.17 -13.61 -32.61
CA ASP A 157 -72.98 -13.31 -33.40
C ASP A 157 -71.77 -12.88 -32.53
N GLY A 158 -71.94 -12.84 -31.21
CA GLY A 158 -70.90 -12.46 -30.24
C GLY A 158 -70.77 -10.95 -30.01
N ARG A 159 -71.57 -10.10 -30.67
CA ARG A 159 -71.54 -8.66 -30.41
C ARG A 159 -72.15 -8.32 -29.05
N LEU A 160 -71.50 -7.42 -28.31
CA LEU A 160 -71.99 -6.95 -27.01
C LEU A 160 -73.22 -6.07 -27.19
N LEU A 161 -74.31 -6.43 -26.51
CA LEU A 161 -75.52 -5.61 -26.45
C LEU A 161 -75.29 -4.44 -25.48
N ARG A 162 -75.22 -3.21 -25.99
CA ARG A 162 -74.94 -2.02 -25.16
C ARG A 162 -76.16 -1.16 -24.91
N SER A 163 -77.21 -1.35 -25.70
CA SER A 163 -78.42 -0.53 -25.65
C SER A 163 -79.67 -1.37 -25.91
N ALA A 164 -80.77 -1.04 -25.22
CA ALA A 164 -82.08 -1.63 -25.47
C ALA A 164 -82.64 -1.25 -26.87
N HIS A 165 -82.07 -0.25 -27.55
CA HIS A 165 -82.46 0.13 -28.91
C HIS A 165 -81.92 -0.83 -29.99
N GLU A 166 -80.96 -1.70 -29.65
CA GLU A 166 -80.27 -2.59 -30.59
C GLU A 166 -80.98 -3.95 -30.77
N VAL A 167 -82.10 -4.16 -30.08
CA VAL A 167 -82.84 -5.43 -30.07
C VAL A 167 -84.33 -5.22 -30.26
N GLU A 168 -84.97 -6.15 -30.97
CA GLU A 168 -86.42 -6.20 -31.16
C GLU A 168 -87.02 -7.42 -30.42
N PRO A 169 -88.33 -7.40 -30.10
CA PRO A 169 -89.03 -8.57 -29.58
C PRO A 169 -88.80 -9.80 -30.47
N GLY A 170 -88.46 -10.92 -29.86
CA GLY A 170 -88.10 -12.18 -30.53
C GLY A 170 -86.60 -12.40 -30.76
N THR A 171 -85.76 -11.39 -30.50
CA THR A 171 -84.30 -11.50 -30.68
C THR A 171 -83.68 -12.45 -29.65
N PRO A 172 -82.92 -13.49 -30.08
CA PRO A 172 -82.19 -14.36 -29.17
C PRO A 172 -80.98 -13.64 -28.55
N LEU A 173 -80.76 -13.83 -27.26
CA LEU A 173 -79.69 -13.24 -26.48
C LEU A 173 -78.89 -14.32 -25.75
N GLN A 174 -77.60 -14.06 -25.53
CA GLN A 174 -76.72 -14.87 -24.70
C GLN A 174 -76.24 -14.03 -23.52
N THR A 175 -76.58 -14.44 -22.31
CA THR A 175 -76.15 -13.77 -21.09
C THR A 175 -75.05 -14.59 -20.45
N HIS A 176 -73.84 -14.06 -20.45
CA HIS A 176 -72.69 -14.68 -19.81
C HIS A 176 -72.69 -14.34 -18.32
N LEU A 177 -72.59 -15.38 -17.50
CA LEU A 177 -72.44 -15.36 -16.06
C LEU A 177 -71.05 -15.89 -15.69
N PRO A 178 -70.58 -15.68 -14.45
CA PRO A 178 -69.28 -16.21 -13.99
C PRO A 178 -69.13 -17.73 -14.14
N ASP A 179 -70.23 -18.47 -14.14
CA ASP A 179 -70.31 -19.93 -14.07
C ASP A 179 -70.97 -20.57 -15.31
N GLY A 180 -71.43 -19.78 -16.28
CA GLY A 180 -72.10 -20.33 -17.46
C GLY A 180 -72.70 -19.30 -18.41
N ILE A 181 -73.44 -19.78 -19.41
CA ILE A 181 -74.13 -18.96 -20.40
C ILE A 181 -75.62 -19.32 -20.36
N VAL A 182 -76.47 -18.31 -20.21
CA VAL A 182 -77.93 -18.46 -20.28
C VAL A 182 -78.42 -17.94 -21.62
N HIS A 183 -79.18 -18.78 -22.33
CA HIS A 183 -79.83 -18.40 -23.57
C HIS A 183 -81.23 -17.86 -23.27
N SER A 184 -81.53 -16.66 -23.76
CA SER A 184 -82.82 -16.02 -23.58
C SER A 184 -83.32 -15.43 -24.90
N ARG A 185 -84.58 -14.97 -24.91
CA ARG A 185 -85.19 -14.31 -26.07
C ARG A 185 -85.97 -13.10 -25.57
N THR A 186 -85.80 -11.96 -26.21
CA THR A 186 -86.49 -10.72 -25.85
C THR A 186 -88.00 -10.88 -26.05
N THR A 187 -88.82 -10.63 -25.04
CA THR A 187 -90.28 -10.67 -25.16
C THR A 187 -90.87 -9.29 -25.43
N ASP A 188 -90.29 -8.26 -24.82
CA ASP A 188 -90.69 -6.86 -24.96
C ASP A 188 -89.48 -5.94 -24.67
N THR A 189 -89.51 -4.71 -25.18
CA THR A 189 -88.44 -3.72 -24.99
C THR A 189 -89.01 -2.36 -24.62
N GLU A 190 -88.86 -1.96 -23.36
CA GLU A 190 -89.15 -0.60 -22.91
C GLU A 190 -87.91 0.30 -23.12
N LYS A 191 -88.04 1.28 -24.00
CA LYS A 191 -86.98 2.23 -24.35
C LYS A 191 -87.18 3.52 -23.54
N LYS A 192 -86.22 3.86 -22.68
CA LYS A 192 -86.18 5.16 -21.99
C LYS A 192 -85.37 6.14 -22.84
N GLU A 193 -85.88 7.37 -23.00
CA GLU A 193 -85.16 8.49 -23.62
C GLU A 193 -83.90 8.89 -22.84
#